data_AF-A0A445MTF6-F1
#
_entry.id   AF-A0A445MTF6-F1
#
_cell.length_a   1.000
_cell.length_b   1.000
_cell.length_c   1.000
_cell.angle_alpha   90.00
_cell.angle_beta   90.00
_cell.angle_gamma   90.00
#
_symmetry.space_group_name_H-M   'P 1'
#
loop_
_entity.id
_entity.type
_entity.pdbx_description
1 polymer ?
#
loop_
_entity_poly.entity_id
_entity_poly.type
_entity_poly.pdbx_seq_one_letter_code
_entity_poly.pdbx_strand_id
1 'polypeptide(L)'
;MHIERVKIRDFRNLMDLEISFTSAAEGPDGIKHDFKSHAVIGQNGSGKSNLLEALITIFRDLDLNNAASLDYEMDYSIRNHSINLVAISGKKPKVVINGERISAAALADHAREYLPSHIFAYYSGKNERIAQLFQAHQQRFTQLLRKGQDELIRRLSYCRM
;
A
#
# COMPACT_ATOMS: atom_id res chain seq x y z
N MET A 1 -9.45 -6.14 -2.48
CA MET A 1 -9.05 -4.85 -1.91
C MET A 1 -9.24 -3.80 -2.98
N HIS A 2 -9.71 -2.63 -2.62
CA HIS A 2 -9.84 -1.47 -3.49
C HIS A 2 -9.34 -0.24 -2.73
N ILE A 3 -8.27 0.39 -3.21
CA ILE A 3 -7.88 1.72 -2.72
C ILE A 3 -8.89 2.68 -3.32
N GLU A 4 -9.52 3.51 -2.49
CA GLU A 4 -10.56 4.46 -2.91
C GLU A 4 -9.94 5.85 -3.09
N ARG A 5 -9.09 6.24 -2.14
CA ARG A 5 -8.41 7.54 -2.17
C ARG A 5 -7.02 7.44 -1.54
N VAL A 6 -6.07 8.18 -2.09
CA VAL A 6 -4.79 8.45 -1.47
C VAL A 6 -4.43 9.92 -1.62
N LYS A 7 -4.06 10.55 -0.51
CA LYS A 7 -3.51 11.90 -0.47
C LYS A 7 -2.10 11.84 0.10
N ILE A 8 -1.14 12.43 -0.59
CA ILE A 8 0.27 12.49 -0.23
C ILE A 8 0.67 13.95 -0.17
N ARG A 9 1.02 14.43 1.02
CA ARG A 9 1.34 15.85 1.22
C ARG A 9 2.69 16.23 0.63
N ASP A 10 3.72 15.47 0.97
CA ASP A 10 5.08 15.67 0.47
C ASP A 10 5.78 14.31 0.42
N PHE A 11 6.12 13.87 -0.79
CA PHE A 11 6.98 12.72 -1.02
C PHE A 11 7.73 12.87 -2.34
N ARG A 12 8.99 13.29 -2.24
CA ARG A 12 9.91 13.49 -3.38
C ARG A 12 9.43 14.59 -4.31
N ASN A 13 8.83 14.25 -5.45
CA ASN A 13 8.25 15.22 -6.38
C ASN A 13 6.71 15.19 -6.37
N LEU A 14 6.11 14.42 -5.45
CA LEU A 14 4.67 14.46 -5.21
C LEU A 14 4.42 15.54 -4.16
N MET A 15 3.79 16.64 -4.56
CA MET A 15 3.48 17.79 -3.72
C MET A 15 1.96 17.97 -3.69
N ASP A 16 1.37 17.80 -2.51
CA ASP A 16 -0.08 17.84 -2.26
C ASP A 16 -0.90 17.05 -3.30
N LEU A 17 -0.43 15.84 -3.61
CA LEU A 17 -1.07 14.95 -4.57
C LEU A 17 -2.28 14.29 -3.92
N GLU A 18 -3.42 14.35 -4.59
CA GLU A 18 -4.62 13.60 -4.21
C GLU A 18 -5.15 12.83 -5.42
N ILE A 19 -5.32 11.51 -5.25
CA ILE A 19 -5.83 10.61 -6.29
C ILE A 19 -7.01 9.84 -5.72
N SER A 20 -8.11 9.80 -6.47
CA SER A 20 -9.24 8.92 -6.22
C SER A 20 -9.30 7.83 -7.29
N PHE A 21 -9.55 6.59 -6.87
CA PHE A 21 -9.68 5.44 -7.74
C PHE A 21 -11.12 4.96 -7.68
N THR A 22 -11.81 4.99 -8.82
CA THR A 22 -13.18 4.49 -8.91
C THR A 22 -13.18 2.96 -9.03
N SER A 23 -14.12 2.30 -8.35
CA SER A 23 -14.33 0.85 -8.44
C SER A 23 -15.17 0.43 -9.65
N ALA A 24 -15.91 1.36 -10.24
CA ALA A 24 -16.71 1.12 -11.43
C ALA A 24 -17.00 2.44 -12.16
N ALA A 25 -17.29 2.36 -13.46
CA ALA A 25 -17.84 3.47 -14.24
C ALA A 25 -18.84 2.97 -15.27
N GLU A 26 -19.71 3.88 -15.72
CA GLU A 26 -20.65 3.63 -16.80
C GLU A 26 -19.93 3.72 -18.14
N GLY A 27 -20.11 2.70 -18.98
CA GLY A 27 -19.61 2.66 -20.34
C GLY A 27 -20.44 3.56 -21.28
N PRO A 28 -19.96 3.80 -22.50
CA PRO A 28 -20.72 4.53 -23.53
C PRO A 28 -22.06 3.88 -23.88
N ASP A 29 -22.23 2.61 -23.54
CA ASP A 29 -23.43 1.78 -23.71
C ASP A 29 -24.42 1.86 -22.54
N GLY A 30 -24.12 2.65 -21.49
CA GLY A 30 -24.93 2.78 -20.28
C GLY A 30 -24.74 1.62 -19.30
N ILE A 31 -23.81 0.71 -19.56
CA ILE A 31 -23.56 -0.46 -18.70
C ILE A 31 -22.49 -0.12 -17.67
N LYS A 32 -22.75 -0.44 -16.40
CA LYS A 32 -21.77 -0.26 -15.34
C LYS A 32 -20.72 -1.37 -15.38
N HIS A 33 -19.45 -0.99 -15.51
CA HIS A 33 -18.31 -1.89 -15.51
C HIS A 33 -17.47 -1.72 -14.24
N ASP A 34 -17.20 -2.82 -13.56
CA ASP A 34 -16.30 -2.85 -12.40
C ASP A 34 -14.83 -2.86 -12.85
N PHE A 35 -14.00 -2.05 -12.18
CA PHE A 35 -12.57 -1.98 -12.38
C PHE A 35 -11.83 -2.79 -11.32
N LYS A 36 -11.03 -3.75 -11.80
CA LYS A 36 -10.13 -4.55 -10.94
C LYS A 36 -8.67 -4.12 -11.06
N SER A 37 -8.36 -3.22 -11.99
CA SER A 37 -7.02 -2.71 -12.23
C SER A 37 -7.08 -1.23 -12.61
N HIS A 38 -6.02 -0.51 -12.27
CA HIS A 38 -5.84 0.90 -12.61
C HIS A 38 -4.49 1.08 -13.30
N ALA A 39 -4.44 1.98 -14.28
CA ALA A 39 -3.23 2.34 -14.99
C ALA A 39 -2.89 3.80 -14.72
N VAL A 40 -1.64 4.07 -14.36
CA VAL A 40 -1.11 5.43 -14.20
C VAL A 40 -0.13 5.69 -15.33
N ILE A 41 -0.47 6.64 -16.21
CA ILE A 41 0.27 6.93 -17.46
C ILE A 41 0.68 8.40 -17.46
N GLY A 42 1.84 8.70 -18.04
CA GLY A 42 2.38 10.05 -18.11
C GLY A 42 3.85 10.07 -18.54
N GLN A 43 4.39 11.26 -18.80
CA GLN A 43 5.78 11.44 -19.24
C GLN A 43 6.83 11.00 -18.21
N ASN A 44 8.07 10.76 -18.64
CA ASN A 44 9.16 10.45 -17.71
C ASN A 44 9.38 11.61 -16.73
N GLY A 45 9.66 11.29 -15.47
CA GLY A 45 9.81 12.29 -14.40
C GLY A 45 8.48 12.79 -13.79
N SER A 46 7.31 12.39 -14.32
CA SER A 46 6.00 12.85 -13.82
C SER A 46 5.57 12.29 -12.45
N GLY A 47 6.45 11.60 -11.72
CA GLY A 47 6.16 11.05 -10.38
C GLY A 47 5.50 9.67 -10.33
N LYS A 48 5.25 9.00 -11.46
CA LYS A 48 4.61 7.65 -11.48
C LYS A 48 5.31 6.63 -10.57
N SER A 49 6.63 6.49 -10.69
CA SER A 49 7.39 5.58 -9.84
C SER A 49 7.37 6.02 -8.38
N ASN A 50 7.37 7.33 -8.12
CA ASN A 50 7.28 7.87 -6.75
C ASN A 50 5.91 7.58 -6.11
N LEU A 51 4.82 7.58 -6.89
CA LEU A 51 3.50 7.17 -6.41
C LEU A 51 3.50 5.69 -6.01
N LEU A 52 4.05 4.81 -6.85
CA LEU A 52 4.19 3.39 -6.52
C LEU A 52 5.05 3.19 -5.26
N GLU A 53 6.17 3.92 -5.15
CA GLU A 53 7.04 3.88 -3.99
C GLU A 53 6.33 4.36 -2.72
N ALA A 54 5.50 5.40 -2.80
CA ALA A 54 4.70 5.88 -1.67
C ALA A 54 3.70 4.81 -1.21
N LEU A 55 2.94 4.22 -2.15
CA LEU A 55 1.98 3.15 -1.83
C LEU A 55 2.65 1.94 -1.17
N ILE A 56 3.78 1.48 -1.73
CA ILE A 56 4.55 0.37 -1.15
C ILE A 56 5.04 0.74 0.26
N THR A 57 5.55 1.96 0.45
CA THR A 57 6.04 2.44 1.74
C THR A 57 4.94 2.47 2.79
N ILE A 58 3.75 2.97 2.43
CA ILE A 58 2.58 3.02 3.32
C ILE A 58 2.24 1.62 3.83
N PHE A 59 2.02 0.66 2.94
CA PHE A 59 1.66 -0.70 3.36
C PHE A 59 2.79 -1.44 4.07
N ARG A 60 4.05 -1.19 3.70
CA ARG A 60 5.21 -1.73 4.41
C ARG A 60 5.21 -1.27 5.86
N ASP A 61 5.00 0.02 6.10
CA ASP A 61 5.04 0.60 7.43
C ASP A 61 3.85 0.16 8.28
N LEU A 62 2.66 0.01 7.68
CA LEU A 62 1.49 -0.56 8.36
C LEU A 62 1.74 -2.02 8.77
N ASP A 63 2.24 -2.85 7.86
CA ASP A 63 2.44 -4.28 8.08
C ASP A 63 3.54 -4.59 9.11
N LEU A 64 4.61 -3.79 9.11
CA LEU A 64 5.69 -3.89 10.11
C LEU A 64 5.35 -3.18 11.42
N ASN A 65 4.21 -2.50 11.50
CA ASN A 65 3.89 -1.59 12.59
C ASN A 65 5.09 -0.65 12.86
N ASN A 66 5.50 0.10 11.84
CA ASN A 66 6.52 1.16 11.95
C ASN A 66 5.87 2.52 12.23
N ALA A 67 6.69 3.55 12.49
CA ALA A 67 6.23 4.92 12.31
C ALA A 67 6.08 5.20 10.81
N ALA A 68 5.15 6.09 10.44
CA ALA A 68 4.94 6.45 9.05
C ALA A 68 6.17 7.16 8.47
N SER A 69 6.62 6.75 7.28
CA SER A 69 7.75 7.37 6.58
C SER A 69 7.38 8.66 5.82
N LEU A 70 6.08 8.96 5.67
CA LEU A 70 5.55 10.10 4.95
C LEU A 70 4.19 10.55 5.52
N ASP A 71 3.81 11.78 5.20
CA ASP A 71 2.49 12.34 5.51
C ASP A 71 1.49 11.88 4.44
N TYR A 72 0.42 11.20 4.87
CA TYR A 72 -0.61 10.74 3.96
C TYR A 72 -1.99 10.64 4.61
N GLU A 73 -3.02 10.67 3.75
CA GLU A 73 -4.33 10.13 4.04
C GLU A 73 -4.63 9.02 3.04
N MET A 74 -5.28 7.95 3.50
CA MET A 74 -5.62 6.85 2.61
C MET A 74 -6.93 6.21 3.04
N ASP A 75 -7.81 6.01 2.06
CA ASP A 75 -9.08 5.32 2.24
C ASP A 75 -9.09 4.09 1.32
N TYR A 76 -9.44 2.94 1.88
CA TYR A 76 -9.54 1.71 1.11
C TYR A 76 -10.53 0.73 1.73
N SER A 77 -11.08 -0.14 0.88
CA SER A 77 -11.93 -1.25 1.29
C SER A 77 -11.26 -2.61 1.06
N ILE A 78 -11.40 -3.49 2.03
CA ILE A 78 -10.88 -4.86 1.95
C ILE A 78 -11.72 -5.80 2.81
N ARG A 79 -12.12 -6.94 2.24
CA ARG A 79 -12.83 -8.01 2.98
C ARG A 79 -14.00 -7.47 3.83
N ASN A 80 -14.87 -6.64 3.23
CA ASN A 80 -16.03 -5.99 3.87
C ASN A 80 -15.70 -4.97 4.99
N HIS A 81 -14.46 -4.53 5.08
CA HIS A 81 -14.04 -3.45 5.97
C HIS A 81 -13.74 -2.20 5.16
N SER A 82 -14.14 -1.04 5.68
CA SER A 82 -13.70 0.29 5.25
C SER A 82 -12.62 0.77 6.20
N ILE A 83 -11.46 1.13 5.67
CA ILE A 83 -10.30 1.58 6.45
C ILE A 83 -9.97 3.01 6.04
N ASN A 84 -9.89 3.90 7.02
CA ASN A 84 -9.42 5.27 6.85
C ASN A 84 -8.13 5.46 7.67
N LEU A 85 -7.11 5.98 7.01
CA LEU A 85 -5.79 6.21 7.59
C LEU A 85 -5.43 7.68 7.50
N VAL A 86 -4.91 8.21 8.59
CA VAL A 86 -4.27 9.54 8.62
C VAL A 86 -2.92 9.41 9.30
N ALA A 87 -1.85 9.74 8.58
CA ALA A 87 -0.49 9.60 9.06
C ALA A 87 0.27 10.91 9.00
N ILE A 88 1.09 11.11 10.04
CA ILE A 88 2.09 12.17 10.11
C ILE A 88 3.44 11.47 10.23
N SER A 89 4.40 11.88 9.41
CA SER A 89 5.74 11.32 9.36
C SER A 89 6.38 11.29 10.75
N GLY A 90 7.03 10.16 11.06
CA GLY A 90 7.64 9.91 12.36
C GLY A 90 6.66 9.49 13.47
N LYS A 91 5.34 9.41 13.20
CA LYS A 91 4.32 8.96 14.17
C LYS A 91 3.61 7.70 13.70
N LYS A 92 2.91 7.03 14.62
CA LYS A 92 1.98 5.96 14.28
C LYS A 92 0.77 6.53 13.53
N PRO A 93 0.32 5.87 12.45
CA PRO A 93 -0.89 6.30 11.74
C PRO A 93 -2.10 6.18 12.66
N LYS A 94 -3.02 7.13 12.54
CA LYS A 94 -4.36 7.01 13.10
C LYS A 94 -5.17 6.11 12.18
N VAL A 95 -5.82 5.11 12.75
CA VAL A 95 -6.55 4.09 12.01
C VAL A 95 -8.02 4.12 12.45
N VAL A 96 -8.91 4.15 11.48
CA VAL A 96 -10.34 3.98 11.68
C VAL A 96 -10.79 2.81 10.81
N ILE A 97 -11.50 1.85 11.38
CA ILE A 97 -12.11 0.72 10.66
C ILE A 97 -13.62 0.77 10.89
N ASN A 98 -14.40 0.82 9.82
CA ASN A 98 -15.86 0.88 9.87
C ASN A 98 -16.40 2.00 10.79
N GLY A 99 -15.69 3.12 10.87
CA GLY A 99 -16.03 4.26 11.74
C GLY A 99 -15.47 4.18 13.16
N GLU A 100 -14.90 3.05 13.58
CA GLU A 100 -14.31 2.86 14.91
C GLU A 100 -12.80 3.07 14.92
N ARG A 101 -12.30 3.80 15.93
CA ARG A 101 -10.86 4.04 16.09
C ARG A 101 -10.17 2.81 16.67
N ILE A 102 -9.13 2.35 15.99
CA ILE A 102 -8.26 1.27 16.50
C ILE A 102 -6.80 1.72 16.52
N SER A 103 -5.95 0.95 17.21
CA SER A 103 -4.51 1.20 17.20
C SER A 103 -3.87 0.69 15.91
N ALA A 104 -2.77 1.34 15.47
CA ALA A 104 -1.96 0.84 14.36
C ALA A 104 -1.36 -0.55 14.63
N ALA A 105 -1.10 -0.87 15.90
CA ALA A 105 -0.65 -2.21 16.30
C ALA A 105 -1.74 -3.25 16.05
N ALA A 106 -2.99 -2.99 16.47
CA ALA A 106 -4.10 -3.90 16.21
C ALA A 106 -4.33 -4.12 14.70
N LEU A 107 -4.20 -3.08 13.88
CA LEU A 107 -4.25 -3.23 12.41
C LEU A 107 -3.20 -4.23 11.90
N ALA A 108 -1.97 -4.13 12.40
CA ALA A 108 -0.85 -5.00 12.01
C ALA A 108 -0.98 -6.44 12.56
N ASP A 109 -1.45 -6.58 13.80
CA ASP A 109 -1.69 -7.89 14.43
C ASP A 109 -2.79 -8.65 13.67
N HIS A 110 -3.81 -7.93 13.18
CA HIS A 110 -4.89 -8.44 12.34
C HIS A 110 -4.65 -8.20 10.84
N ALA A 111 -3.38 -8.17 10.39
CA ALA A 111 -3.04 -7.86 9.00
C ALA A 111 -3.66 -8.81 7.96
N ARG A 112 -4.02 -10.06 8.33
CA ARG A 112 -4.74 -10.99 7.43
C ARG A 112 -6.15 -10.53 7.11
N GLU A 113 -6.74 -9.67 7.94
CA GLU A 113 -8.09 -9.17 7.80
C GLU A 113 -8.11 -7.75 7.21
N TYR A 114 -7.24 -6.87 7.69
CA TYR A 114 -7.29 -5.44 7.36
C TYR A 114 -6.24 -4.95 6.35
N LEU A 115 -5.25 -5.77 6.02
CA LEU A 115 -4.20 -5.44 5.04
C LEU A 115 -4.23 -6.41 3.84
N PRO A 116 -3.79 -5.99 2.64
CA PRO A 116 -3.64 -6.90 1.50
C PRO A 116 -2.74 -8.09 1.84
N SER A 117 -3.16 -9.30 1.44
CA SER A 117 -2.40 -10.52 1.73
C SER A 117 -1.02 -10.52 1.08
N HIS A 118 -0.94 -9.94 -0.13
CA HIS A 118 0.27 -9.88 -0.93
C HIS A 118 0.36 -8.53 -1.64
N ILE A 119 1.53 -7.91 -1.56
CA ILE A 119 1.94 -6.77 -2.36
C ILE A 119 3.21 -7.20 -3.07
N PHE A 120 3.15 -7.23 -4.39
CA PHE A 120 4.32 -7.48 -5.21
C PHE A 120 4.53 -6.33 -6.17
N ALA A 121 5.79 -5.98 -6.42
CA ALA A 121 6.15 -5.01 -7.43
C ALA A 121 6.99 -5.68 -8.51
N TYR A 122 6.63 -5.38 -9.75
CA TYR A 122 7.40 -5.69 -10.94
C TYR A 122 7.88 -4.38 -11.55
N TYR A 123 9.19 -4.27 -11.79
CA TYR A 123 9.79 -3.08 -12.36
C TYR A 123 10.74 -3.48 -13.49
N SER A 124 10.55 -2.88 -14.66
CA SER A 124 11.45 -3.09 -15.80
C SER A 124 12.73 -2.28 -15.58
N GLY A 125 13.85 -2.99 -15.41
CA GLY A 125 15.18 -2.39 -15.21
C GLY A 125 15.66 -2.37 -13.75
N LYS A 126 16.86 -1.81 -13.53
CA LYS A 126 17.47 -1.72 -12.20
C LYS A 126 16.90 -0.54 -11.42
N ASN A 127 15.96 -0.81 -10.51
CA ASN A 127 15.52 0.14 -9.50
C ASN A 127 15.82 -0.39 -8.09
N GLU A 128 17.01 -0.05 -7.59
CA GLU A 128 17.46 -0.46 -6.26
C GLU A 128 16.61 0.15 -5.14
N ARG A 129 16.08 1.37 -5.36
CA ARG A 129 15.24 2.06 -4.38
C ARG A 129 13.94 1.31 -4.12
N ILE A 130 13.23 0.90 -5.17
CA ILE A 130 12.03 0.07 -5.02
C ILE A 130 12.41 -1.26 -4.34
N ALA A 131 13.49 -1.91 -4.78
CA ALA A 131 13.92 -3.18 -4.21
C ALA A 131 14.19 -3.10 -2.70
N GLN A 132 14.80 -2.01 -2.23
CA GLN A 132 15.09 -1.77 -0.81
C GLN A 132 13.82 -1.70 0.05
N LEU A 133 12.69 -1.23 -0.50
CA LEU A 133 11.42 -1.18 0.23
C LEU A 133 10.93 -2.57 0.67
N PHE A 134 11.32 -3.62 -0.05
CA PHE A 134 10.93 -5.01 0.25
C PHE A 134 11.94 -5.75 1.12
N GLN A 135 13.10 -5.16 1.41
CA GLN A 135 14.21 -5.85 2.07
C GLN A 135 13.86 -6.35 3.47
N ALA A 136 13.18 -5.53 4.27
CA ALA A 136 12.77 -5.88 5.63
C ALA A 136 11.86 -7.13 5.65
N HIS A 137 10.85 -7.17 4.78
CA HIS A 137 9.96 -8.32 4.64
C HIS A 137 10.67 -9.56 4.11
N GLN A 138 11.59 -9.40 3.16
CA GLN A 138 12.39 -10.53 2.66
C GLN A 138 13.27 -11.12 3.76
N GLN A 139 13.95 -10.28 4.54
CA GLN A 139 14.78 -10.72 5.66
C GLN A 139 13.94 -11.42 6.73
N ARG A 140 12.80 -10.84 7.12
CA ARG A 140 11.87 -11.46 8.07
C ARG A 140 11.42 -12.83 7.57
N PHE A 141 10.99 -12.93 6.31
CA PHE A 141 10.57 -14.20 5.71
C PHE A 141 11.68 -15.25 5.69
N THR A 142 12.89 -14.89 5.28
CA THR A 142 14.06 -15.81 5.28
C THR A 142 14.42 -16.27 6.70
N GLN A 143 14.33 -15.39 7.70
CA GLN A 143 14.57 -15.77 9.09
C GLN A 143 13.53 -16.76 9.61
N LEU A 144 12.25 -16.56 9.29
CA LEU A 144 11.18 -17.47 9.70
C LEU A 144 11.28 -18.84 8.98
N LEU A 145 11.65 -18.86 7.69
CA LEU A 145 11.98 -20.08 6.96
C LEU A 145 13.06 -20.90 7.66
N ARG A 146 14.15 -20.25 8.06
CA ARG A 146 15.26 -20.91 8.78
C ARG A 146 14.84 -21.48 10.14
N LYS A 147 13.76 -20.96 10.74
CA LYS A 147 13.22 -21.41 12.03
C LYS A 147 12.18 -22.52 11.89
N GLY A 148 11.86 -22.98 10.67
CA GLY A 148 10.93 -24.09 10.43
C GLY A 148 9.48 -23.78 10.81
N GLN A 149 9.05 -22.52 10.72
CA GLN A 149 7.63 -22.18 10.93
C GLN A 149 6.81 -22.49 9.68
N ASP A 150 5.65 -23.12 9.83
CA ASP A 150 4.82 -23.58 8.70
C ASP A 150 3.88 -22.49 8.12
N GLU A 151 3.54 -21.45 8.89
CA GLU A 151 2.66 -20.36 8.42
C GLU A 151 3.43 -19.17 7.82
N LEU A 152 4.16 -19.42 6.73
CA LEU A 152 4.98 -18.42 6.06
C LEU A 152 4.22 -17.73 4.92
N ILE A 153 3.69 -16.54 5.19
CA ILE A 153 3.10 -15.68 4.14
C ILE A 153 4.12 -14.63 3.72
N ARG A 154 4.47 -14.62 2.43
CA ARG A 154 5.36 -13.60 1.86
C ARG A 154 4.58 -12.35 1.48
N ARG A 155 4.25 -11.52 2.47
CA ARG A 155 3.35 -10.37 2.30
C ARG A 155 3.85 -9.31 1.32
N LEU A 156 5.14 -9.00 1.34
CA LEU A 156 5.77 -8.05 0.43
C LEU A 156 6.88 -8.74 -0.37
N SER A 157 6.83 -8.69 -1.70
CA SER A 157 7.83 -9.30 -2.59
C SER A 157 8.20 -8.41 -3.79
N TYR A 158 9.44 -8.51 -4.25
CA TYR A 158 9.95 -7.77 -5.41
C TYR A 158 10.44 -8.74 -6.47
N CYS A 159 9.92 -8.61 -7.69
CA CYS A 159 10.31 -9.44 -8.82
C CYS A 159 11.30 -8.67 -9.70
N ARG A 160 12.47 -9.27 -9.94
CA ARG A 160 13.47 -8.79 -10.90
C ARG A 160 13.43 -9.69 -12.13
N MET A 161 13.56 -9.09 -13.32
CA MET A 161 13.96 -9.78 -14.55
C MET A 161 15.47 -9.67 -14.72
#